data_AF-A0AB38RMV0-F1
#
_entry.id   AF-A0AB38RMV0-F1
#
_cell.length_a   1.000
_cell.length_b   1.000
_cell.length_c   1.000
_cell.angle_alpha   90.00
_cell.angle_beta   90.00
_cell.angle_gamma   90.00
#
_symmetry.space_group_name_H-M   'P 1'
#
loop_
_entity.id
_entity.type
_entity.pdbx_description
1 polymer ?
#
loop_
_entity_poly.entity_id
_entity_poly.type
_entity_poly.pdbx_seq_one_letter_code
_entity_poly.pdbx_strand_id
1 'polypeptide(L)' 'MVMSGKAVVYSEFAQVSVEIDENAKSPRLRLEDLRTGQTRYLDALVLEALVWLSDEAMERLLDPSADRWREDRDLDEL' A
#
# COMPACT_ATOMS: atom_id res chain seq x y z
N MET A 1 2.55 23.71 -9.89
CA MET A 1 1.84 23.77 -8.61
C MET A 1 1.00 22.52 -8.53
N VAL A 2 1.47 21.49 -7.82
CA VAL A 2 0.69 20.25 -7.60
C VAL A 2 0.04 20.39 -6.24
N MET A 3 -1.26 20.12 -6.18
CA MET A 3 -2.08 20.25 -4.98
C MET A 3 -1.74 19.10 -4.02
N SER A 4 -1.22 19.39 -2.83
CA SER A 4 -1.06 18.38 -1.77
C SER A 4 -2.44 18.02 -1.22
N GLY A 5 -3.07 17.05 -1.86
CA GLY A 5 -4.34 16.46 -1.40
C GLY A 5 -4.11 15.01 -1.01
N LYS A 6 -4.43 14.67 0.24
CA LYS A 6 -4.61 13.27 0.64
C LYS A 6 -5.88 12.74 -0.03
N ALA A 7 -5.75 11.73 -0.88
CA ALA A 7 -6.88 11.04 -1.50
C ALA A 7 -7.13 9.69 -0.82
N VAL A 8 -8.35 9.16 -0.95
CA VAL A 8 -8.68 7.80 -0.50
C VAL A 8 -9.13 6.99 -1.70
N VAL A 9 -8.45 5.87 -1.94
CA VAL A 9 -8.81 4.85 -2.94
C VAL A 9 -9.44 3.68 -2.20
N TYR A 10 -10.62 3.24 -2.63
CA TYR A 10 -11.37 2.24 -1.90
C TYR A 10 -12.22 1.32 -2.79
N SER A 11 -12.52 0.15 -2.24
CA SER A 11 -13.46 -0.84 -2.75
C SER A 11 -14.15 -1.52 -1.55
N GLU A 12 -14.96 -2.55 -1.82
CA GLU A 12 -15.53 -3.41 -0.79
C GLU A 12 -14.49 -4.23 0.00
N PHE A 13 -13.26 -4.35 -0.52
CA PHE A 13 -12.20 -5.15 0.08
C PHE A 13 -11.11 -4.31 0.77
N ALA A 14 -10.86 -3.08 0.31
CA ALA A 14 -9.73 -2.26 0.76
C ALA A 14 -10.07 -0.77 0.84
N GLN A 15 -9.39 -0.06 1.74
CA GLN A 15 -9.46 1.39 1.84
C GLN A 15 -8.06 1.94 2.14
N VAL A 16 -7.46 2.62 1.17
CA VAL A 16 -6.07 3.09 1.25
C VAL A 16 -6.05 4.60 1.08
N SER A 17 -5.40 5.29 2.01
CA SER A 17 -5.09 6.70 1.82
C SER A 17 -3.77 6.89 1.06
N VAL A 18 -3.76 7.85 0.15
CA VAL A 18 -2.68 8.13 -0.80
C VAL A 18 -2.29 9.60 -0.68
N GLU A 19 -1.01 9.86 -0.46
CA GLU A 19 -0.47 11.21 -0.29
C GLU A 19 0.92 11.31 -0.92
N ILE A 20 1.27 12.48 -1.44
CA ILE A 20 2.65 12.78 -1.85
C ILE A 20 3.44 13.22 -0.62
N ASP A 21 4.47 12.46 -0.25
CA ASP A 21 5.42 12.80 0.80
C ASP A 21 6.68 13.42 0.19
N GLU A 22 6.93 14.69 0.52
CA GLU A 22 8.09 15.46 0.07
C GLU A 22 9.19 15.57 1.14
N ASN A 23 9.02 14.93 2.30
CA ASN A 23 10.00 15.01 3.40
C ASN A 23 11.21 14.07 3.23
N ALA A 24 11.23 13.28 2.16
CA ALA A 24 12.33 12.38 1.81
C ALA A 24 13.31 13.05 0.83
N LYS A 25 14.36 12.32 0.41
CA LYS A 25 15.36 12.80 -0.57
C LYS A 25 14.75 13.11 -1.94
N SER A 26 13.57 12.57 -2.24
CA SER A 26 12.79 12.81 -3.46
C SER A 26 11.30 12.56 -3.15
N PRO A 27 10.36 13.15 -3.92
CA PRO A 27 8.93 12.89 -3.73
C PRO A 27 8.61 11.40 -3.86
N ARG A 28 7.74 10.91 -2.97
CA ARG A 28 7.27 9.51 -2.95
C ARG A 28 5.80 9.45 -2.56
N LEU A 29 5.13 8.34 -2.84
CA LEU A 29 3.79 8.12 -2.30
C LEU A 29 3.87 7.55 -0.89
N ARG A 30 3.13 8.14 0.04
CA ARG A 30 2.77 7.52 1.31
C ARG A 30 1.42 6.84 1.15
N LEU A 31 1.40 5.52 1.33
CA LEU A 31 0.20 4.69 1.31
C LEU A 31 -0.10 4.19 2.71
N GLU A 32 -1.34 4.28 3.14
CA GLU A 32 -1.79 3.77 4.44
C GLU A 32 -3.07 2.99 4.27
N ASP A 33 -3.05 1.71 4.63
CA ASP A 33 -4.26 0.89 4.76
C ASP A 33 -5.04 1.37 5.98
N LEU A 34 -6.21 1.96 5.75
CA LEU A 34 -7.03 2.54 6.81
C LEU A 34 -7.71 1.49 7.70
N ARG A 35 -7.68 0.20 7.32
CA ARG A 35 -8.20 -0.90 8.15
C ARG A 35 -7.18 -1.34 9.21
N THR A 36 -5.91 -1.37 8.84
CA THR A 36 -4.82 -1.91 9.68
C THR A 36 -3.89 -0.83 10.23
N GLY A 37 -3.93 0.38 9.68
CA GLY A 37 -2.95 1.45 9.94
C GLY A 37 -1.58 1.20 9.30
N GLN A 38 -1.39 0.09 8.56
CA GLN A 38 -0.11 -0.23 7.97
C GLN A 38 0.25 0.81 6.89
N THR A 39 1.44 1.40 7.03
CA THR A 39 1.96 2.40 6.10
C THR A 39 3.11 1.83 5.25
N ARG A 40 3.14 2.21 3.97
CA ARG A 40 4.25 1.97 3.04
C ARG A 40 4.60 3.25 2.28
N TYR A 41 5.85 3.36 1.87
CA TYR A 41 6.34 4.46 1.04
C TYR A 41 6.84 3.91 -0.27
N LEU A 42 6.33 4.42 -1.39
CA LEU A 42 6.71 4.00 -2.73
C LEU A 42 7.37 5.17 -3.44
N ASP A 43 8.68 5.07 -3.68
CA ASP A 43 9.41 6.05 -4.46
C ASP A 43 9.18 5.84 -5.97
N ALA A 44 9.77 6.74 -6.78
CA ALA A 44 9.61 6.69 -8.23
C ALA A 44 10.07 5.36 -8.85
N LEU A 45 11.12 4.72 -8.33
CA LEU A 45 11.63 3.47 -8.88
C LEU A 45 10.70 2.30 -8.55
N VAL A 46 10.18 2.26 -7.32
CA VAL A 46 9.19 1.25 -6.92
C VAL A 46 7.90 1.42 -7.72
N LEU A 47 7.45 2.65 -7.93
CA LEU A 47 6.26 2.93 -8.75
C LEU A 47 6.47 2.53 -10.21
N GLU A 48 7.64 2.82 -10.79
CA GLU A 48 7.98 2.36 -12.14
C GLU A 48 7.95 0.83 -12.22
N ALA A 49 8.53 0.13 -11.25
CA ALA A 49 8.46 -1.33 -11.20
C ALA A 49 7.01 -1.84 -11.16
N LEU A 50 6.13 -1.23 -10.37
CA LEU A 50 4.70 -1.59 -10.31
C LEU A 50 3.98 -1.37 -11.64
N VAL A 51 4.30 -0.29 -12.37
CA VAL A 51 3.72 -0.01 -13.70
C VAL A 51 4.12 -1.07 -14.72
N TRP A 52 5.31 -1.64 -14.59
CA TRP A 52 5.85 -2.66 -15.52
C TRP A 52 5.60 -4.11 -15.08
N LEU A 53 4.93 -4.35 -13.94
CA LEU A 53 4.61 -5.71 -13.52
C LEU A 53 3.71 -6.41 -14.54
N SER A 54 3.97 -7.71 -14.77
CA SER A 54 3.05 -8.54 -15.53
C SER A 54 1.77 -8.80 -14.73
N ASP A 55 0.68 -9.07 -15.44
CA ASP A 55 -0.60 -9.42 -14.81
C ASP A 55 -0.46 -10.63 -13.88
N GLU A 56 0.27 -11.67 -14.29
CA GLU A 56 0.54 -12.85 -13.45
C GLU A 56 1.26 -12.49 -12.14
N ALA A 57 2.24 -11.58 -12.18
CA ALA A 57 2.94 -11.14 -10.99
C ALA A 57 2.03 -10.28 -10.10
N MET A 58 1.17 -9.45 -10.70
CA MET A 58 0.17 -8.66 -9.98
C MET A 58 -0.86 -9.55 -9.27
N GLU A 59 -1.37 -10.59 -9.93
CA GLU A 59 -2.30 -11.56 -9.35
C GLU A 59 -1.69 -12.25 -8.12
N ARG A 60 -0.43 -12.66 -8.20
CA ARG A 60 0.29 -13.27 -7.06
C ARG A 60 0.45 -12.31 -5.89
N LEU A 61 0.66 -11.02 -6.14
CA LEU A 61 0.74 -10.01 -5.08
C LEU A 61 -0.62 -9.75 -4.41
N LEU A 62 -1.71 -9.88 -5.17
CA LEU A 62 -3.07 -9.73 -4.67
C LEU A 62 -3.57 -10.97 -3.93
N ASP A 63 -2.93 -12.13 -4.12
CA ASP A 63 -3.30 -13.38 -3.47
C ASP A 63 -3.13 -13.25 -1.94
N PRO A 64 -4.24 -13.20 -1.18
CA PRO A 64 -4.19 -13.07 0.26
C PRO A 64 -3.46 -14.25 0.94
N SER A 65 -3.46 -15.43 0.31
CA SER A 65 -2.82 -16.64 0.85
C SER A 65 -1.29 -16.63 0.71
N ALA A 66 -0.74 -15.76 -0.15
CA ALA A 66 0.69 -15.68 -0.40
C ALA A 66 1.44 -14.98 0.75
N ASP A 67 0.91 -13.84 1.26
CA ASP A 67 1.64 -13.02 2.25
C ASP A 67 0.74 -12.32 3.31
N ARG A 68 -0.59 -12.29 3.16
CA ARG A 68 -1.46 -11.32 3.89
C ARG A 68 -2.09 -11.83 5.20
N TRP A 69 -2.25 -13.14 5.42
CA TRP A 69 -2.99 -13.68 6.59
C TRP A 69 -2.18 -14.63 7.48
N ARG A 70 -0.97 -14.25 7.86
CA ARG A 70 -0.54 -14.61 9.22
C ARG A 70 -1.24 -13.64 10.17
N GLU A 71 -2.52 -13.91 10.42
CA GLU A 71 -3.18 -13.39 11.61
C GLU A 71 -2.33 -13.84 12.79
N ASP A 72 -1.93 -12.89 13.63
CA ASP A 72 -1.60 -13.16 15.02
C ASP A 72 -2.86 -13.73 15.69
N ARG A 73 -3.16 -15.00 15.44
CA ARG A 73 -3.78 -15.87 16.44
C ARG A 73 -2.71 -16.03 17.50
N ASP A 74 -2.71 -15.17 18.52
CA ASP A 74 -2.12 -15.40 19.86
C ASP A 74 -2.20 -14.13 20.74
N LEU A 75 -3.38 -13.50 20.88
CA LEU A 75 -3.59 -12.47 21.93
C LEU A 75 -4.91 -12.58 22.72
N ASP A 76 -5.68 -13.67 22.57
CA ASP A 76 -6.90 -13.91 23.38
C ASP A 76 -6.85 -15.20 24.22
N GLU A 77 -5.70 -15.89 24.28
CA GLU A 77 -5.46 -16.96 25.25
C GLU A 77 -4.13 -16.70 25.95
N LEU A 78 -4.14 -15.96 27.06
CA LEU A 78 -3.31 -16.13 28.28
C LEU A 78 -3.62 -15.04 29.32
#